data_AF-A0A7S1RWT5-F1
#
_entry.id   AF-A0A7S1RWT5-F1
#
_cell.length_a   1.000
_cell.length_b   1.000
_cell.length_c   1.000
_cell.angle_alpha   90.00
_cell.angle_beta   90.00
_cell.angle_gamma   90.00
#
_symmetry.space_group_name_H-M   'P 1'
#
loop_
_entity.id
_entity.type
_entity.pdbx_description
1 polymer ?
#
loop_
_entity_poly.entity_id
_entity_poly.type
_entity_poly.pdbx_seq_one_letter_code
_entity_poly.pdbx_strand_id
1 'polypeptide(L)'
;MAAMDLTASLPSLLVPSPSNPFKQPWTATWWVKLFEHMGPEFPAPDAPEETWHHFVVSCSLGPFVLLALGALVTMGVLCCTCLCRPRARRAVFNKPTWKCSAFIGLVTLVLIVLGTIIYWRTGSVTWERARSELDRALLDTTTARDKGEMLRSAGAWMLQDLDDIPEPCQEKAQGPLQTLKDELSLYLGEVDHYRSDLDSLPDRIRSVQDLSGTISLITRVGLLVPLLLVLICCMSVILALVCAKRGRCSLCCIQCLGPLLFTPTVLLIAAVAAVQLEVAVVSSSFCADVDSNALAYIKHEFGASSAVYEVSEYYITKSGRNPLLEELQNASATLQSVKSTVATYGAAIQQACPDWHSADNLTSSIVIAQESVDMGQSLLSLGNIYHYYEEVVRKDACETAVIGLGWLISFQAVVGLVFLPWLITLALRYLKARRIWHVEQQQGRERLVVGIRAEMRGTGVV
;
A
#
# COMPACT_ATOMS: atom_id res chain seq x y z
N MET A 1 -9.12 62.06 -40.49
CA MET A 1 -8.06 61.24 -39.88
C MET A 1 -8.67 60.46 -38.73
N ALA A 2 -9.14 59.25 -39.02
CA ALA A 2 -9.47 58.17 -38.08
C ALA A 2 -10.00 57.02 -38.93
N ALA A 3 -9.11 56.10 -39.31
CA ALA A 3 -9.51 54.79 -39.83
C ALA A 3 -9.47 53.82 -38.65
N MET A 4 -10.64 53.27 -38.30
CA MET A 4 -10.81 52.23 -37.30
C MET A 4 -10.45 50.89 -37.93
N ASP A 5 -9.38 50.26 -37.42
CA ASP A 5 -9.01 48.89 -37.72
C ASP A 5 -10.00 47.92 -37.04
N LEU A 6 -10.69 47.15 -37.88
CA LEU A 6 -11.51 46.00 -37.52
C LEU A 6 -10.69 44.73 -37.78
N THR A 7 -9.86 44.34 -36.81
CA THR A 7 -9.27 42.99 -36.76
C THR A 7 -10.00 42.19 -35.70
N ALA A 8 -11.04 41.48 -36.15
CA ALA A 8 -11.75 40.49 -35.36
C ALA A 8 -10.82 39.32 -35.02
N SER A 9 -10.54 39.16 -33.73
CA SER A 9 -9.95 37.95 -33.16
C SER A 9 -10.96 36.80 -33.26
N LEU A 10 -10.71 35.89 -34.19
CA LEU A 10 -11.39 34.59 -34.23
C LEU A 10 -11.06 33.82 -32.94
N PRO A 11 -12.06 33.33 -32.17
CA PRO A 11 -11.80 32.39 -31.09
C PRO A 11 -11.29 31.10 -31.72
N SER A 12 -10.08 30.70 -31.34
CA SER A 12 -9.51 29.41 -31.65
C SER A 12 -10.49 28.32 -31.19
N LEU A 13 -11.24 27.76 -32.14
CA LEU A 13 -11.97 26.52 -31.97
C LEU A 13 -10.91 25.44 -31.65
N LEU A 14 -10.68 25.24 -30.35
CA LEU A 14 -10.00 24.07 -29.82
C LEU A 14 -10.79 22.86 -30.32
N VAL A 15 -10.33 22.29 -31.43
CA VAL A 15 -10.69 20.93 -31.79
C VAL A 15 -10.29 20.10 -30.59
N PRO A 16 -11.24 19.46 -29.86
CA PRO A 16 -10.88 18.58 -28.78
C PRO A 16 -9.98 17.50 -29.38
N SER A 17 -8.71 17.51 -28.99
CA SER A 17 -7.76 16.45 -29.32
C SER A 17 -8.47 15.13 -29.01
N PRO A 18 -8.53 14.16 -29.96
CA PRO A 18 -9.28 12.92 -29.78
C PRO A 18 -8.95 12.37 -28.40
N SER A 19 -9.94 12.39 -27.52
CA SER A 19 -9.79 12.06 -26.12
C SER A 19 -9.14 10.69 -26.07
N ASN A 20 -7.87 10.66 -25.66
CA ASN A 20 -7.06 9.46 -25.69
C ASN A 20 -7.80 8.42 -24.80
N PRO A 21 -8.39 7.36 -25.37
CA PRO A 21 -9.39 6.54 -24.68
C PRO A 21 -8.83 5.82 -23.44
N PHE A 22 -7.52 5.91 -23.24
CA PHE A 22 -6.76 5.26 -22.19
C PHE A 22 -6.56 6.08 -20.91
N LYS A 23 -6.86 7.40 -20.83
CA LYS A 23 -6.64 8.17 -19.60
C LYS A 23 -7.98 8.58 -18.97
N GLN A 24 -8.49 7.74 -18.08
CA GLN A 24 -9.59 8.15 -17.20
C GLN A 24 -9.05 9.16 -16.18
N PRO A 25 -9.67 10.35 -16.03
CA PRO A 25 -9.27 11.31 -15.02
C PRO A 25 -9.39 10.67 -13.64
N TRP A 26 -8.40 10.90 -12.79
CA TRP A 26 -8.45 10.42 -11.41
C TRP A 26 -9.53 11.17 -10.64
N THR A 27 -10.39 10.43 -9.94
CA THR A 27 -11.38 11.02 -9.03
C THR A 27 -11.15 10.47 -7.63
N ALA A 28 -10.60 11.31 -6.76
CA ALA A 28 -10.39 10.96 -5.36
C ALA A 28 -11.70 10.48 -4.71
N THR A 29 -11.61 9.34 -4.02
CA THR A 29 -12.73 8.81 -3.24
C THR A 29 -13.03 9.73 -2.05
N TRP A 30 -14.19 9.56 -1.43
CA TRP A 30 -14.54 10.38 -0.27
C TRP A 30 -13.61 10.14 0.94
N TRP A 31 -13.07 8.92 1.09
CA TRP A 31 -12.07 8.61 2.12
C TRP A 31 -10.76 9.35 1.87
N VAL A 32 -10.29 9.38 0.62
CA VAL A 32 -9.11 10.16 0.23
C VAL A 32 -9.32 11.64 0.60
N LYS A 33 -10.43 12.25 0.18
CA LYS A 33 -10.73 13.65 0.50
C LYS A 33 -10.83 13.92 2.00
N LEU A 34 -11.40 12.98 2.77
CA LEU A 34 -11.51 13.12 4.22
C LEU A 34 -10.13 13.14 4.89
N PHE A 35 -9.24 12.24 4.50
CA PHE A 35 -7.90 12.13 5.09
C PHE A 35 -6.94 13.19 4.58
N GLU A 36 -7.03 13.57 3.31
CA GLU A 36 -6.35 14.72 2.73
C GLU A 36 -6.65 15.99 3.55
N HIS A 37 -7.92 16.23 3.90
CA HIS A 37 -8.31 17.38 4.73
C HIS A 37 -7.72 17.35 6.16
N MET A 38 -7.26 16.20 6.64
CA MET A 38 -6.59 16.07 7.94
C MET A 38 -5.08 16.31 7.86
N GLY A 39 -4.51 16.29 6.66
CA GLY A 39 -3.08 16.46 6.41
C GLY A 39 -2.73 17.78 5.72
N PRO A 40 -1.43 18.10 5.63
CA PRO A 40 -0.93 19.12 4.71
C PRO A 40 -1.09 18.68 3.24
N GLU A 41 -1.03 19.65 2.34
CA GLU A 41 -0.87 19.40 0.90
C GLU A 41 0.45 18.66 0.62
N PHE A 42 0.45 17.81 -0.41
CA PHE A 42 1.63 17.06 -0.81
C PHE A 42 2.72 18.02 -1.34
N PRO A 43 4.00 17.85 -0.97
CA PRO A 43 5.05 18.79 -1.37
C PRO A 43 5.25 18.84 -2.89
N ALA A 44 5.58 20.03 -3.40
CA ALA A 44 6.01 20.22 -4.78
C ALA A 44 7.33 19.47 -5.07
N PRO A 45 7.59 19.06 -6.33
CA PRO A 45 8.80 18.32 -6.72
C PRO A 45 10.11 19.01 -6.33
N ASP A 46 10.14 20.34 -6.41
CA ASP A 46 11.29 21.20 -6.15
C ASP A 46 11.34 21.74 -4.71
N ALA A 47 10.44 21.25 -3.84
CA ALA A 47 10.46 21.60 -2.43
C ALA A 47 11.75 21.09 -1.76
N PRO A 48 12.35 21.88 -0.84
CA PRO A 48 13.54 21.45 -0.11
C PRO A 48 13.22 20.25 0.79
N GLU A 49 14.24 19.44 1.10
CA GLU A 49 14.13 18.22 1.94
C GLU A 49 13.45 18.49 3.30
N GLU A 50 13.69 19.67 3.89
CA GLU A 50 13.02 20.12 5.12
C GLU A 50 11.50 20.20 4.99
N THR A 51 10.97 20.56 3.80
CA THR A 51 9.53 20.61 3.55
C THR A 51 8.93 19.21 3.48
N TRP A 52 9.65 18.24 2.90
CA TRP A 52 9.25 16.84 2.90
C TRP A 52 9.25 16.23 4.30
N HIS A 53 10.26 16.54 5.11
CA HIS A 53 10.25 16.16 6.53
C HIS A 53 9.10 16.80 7.31
N HIS A 54 8.85 18.10 7.10
CA HIS A 54 7.75 18.80 7.75
C HIS A 54 6.39 18.25 7.34
N PHE A 55 6.23 17.84 6.08
CA PHE A 55 5.04 17.16 5.58
C PHE A 55 4.76 15.88 6.38
N VAL A 56 5.76 15.00 6.54
CA VAL A 56 5.60 13.75 7.31
C VAL A 56 5.22 14.04 8.76
N VAL A 57 5.91 14.96 9.43
CA VAL A 57 5.61 15.32 10.83
C VAL A 57 4.21 15.93 10.99
N SER A 58 3.78 16.74 10.02
CA SER A 58 2.46 17.38 10.03
C SER A 58 1.32 16.36 9.86
N CYS A 59 1.55 15.29 9.08
CA CYS A 59 0.61 14.17 8.96
C CYS A 59 0.38 13.43 10.29
N SER A 60 1.29 13.54 11.26
CA SER A 60 1.17 12.88 12.57
C SER A 60 0.22 13.59 13.56
N LEU A 61 -0.31 14.79 13.24
CA LEU A 61 -1.17 15.55 14.14
C LEU A 61 -2.48 14.81 14.48
N GLY A 62 -3.21 14.33 13.47
CA GLY A 62 -4.43 13.53 13.65
C GLY A 62 -4.20 12.25 14.46
N PRO A 63 -3.20 11.42 14.10
CA PRO A 63 -2.74 10.27 14.88
C PRO A 63 -2.47 10.58 16.35
N PHE A 64 -1.77 11.68 16.63
CA PHE A 64 -1.47 12.10 18.00
C PHE A 64 -2.74 12.41 18.80
N VAL A 65 -3.71 13.12 18.19
CA VAL A 65 -5.01 13.39 18.81
C VAL A 65 -5.76 12.09 19.11
N LEU A 66 -5.77 11.13 18.18
CA LEU A 66 -6.42 9.84 18.37
C LEU A 66 -5.77 9.04 19.53
N LEU A 67 -4.44 9.02 19.60
CA LEU A 67 -3.71 8.37 20.68
C LEU A 67 -3.97 9.06 22.03
N ALA A 68 -3.98 10.39 22.07
CA ALA A 68 -4.28 11.16 23.28
C ALA A 68 -5.70 10.88 23.78
N LEU A 69 -6.70 10.81 22.88
CA LEU A 69 -8.06 10.39 23.22
C LEU A 69 -8.08 8.97 23.78
N GLY A 70 -7.34 8.04 23.19
CA GLY A 70 -7.18 6.68 23.71
C GLY A 70 -6.60 6.65 25.12
N ALA A 71 -5.58 7.45 25.39
CA ALA A 71 -4.99 7.59 26.72
C ALA A 71 -5.99 8.17 27.74
N LEU A 72 -6.73 9.21 27.37
CA LEU A 72 -7.77 9.81 28.22
C LEU A 72 -8.90 8.83 28.55
N VAL A 73 -9.39 8.09 27.55
CA VAL A 73 -10.40 7.04 27.74
C VAL A 73 -9.88 5.96 28.68
N THR A 74 -8.64 5.53 28.47
CA THR A 74 -7.97 4.53 29.30
C THR A 74 -7.84 4.99 30.75
N MET A 75 -7.41 6.23 30.98
CA MET A 75 -7.37 6.86 32.31
C MET A 75 -8.76 6.95 32.93
N GLY A 76 -9.78 7.31 32.15
CA GLY A 76 -11.18 7.33 32.61
C GLY A 76 -11.65 5.96 33.07
N VAL A 77 -11.34 4.89 32.32
CA VAL A 77 -11.64 3.50 32.70
C VAL A 77 -10.91 3.14 34.00
N LEU A 78 -9.61 3.42 34.11
CA LEU A 78 -8.82 3.18 35.34
C LEU A 78 -9.37 3.93 36.55
N CYS A 79 -9.72 5.20 36.43
CA CYS A 79 -10.33 5.97 37.51
C CYS A 79 -11.69 5.39 37.91
N CYS A 80 -12.51 4.98 36.94
CA CYS A 80 -13.81 4.35 37.20
C CYS A 80 -13.69 2.97 37.87
N THR A 81 -12.66 2.20 37.54
CA THR A 81 -12.43 0.86 38.10
C THR A 81 -11.82 0.95 39.51
N CYS A 82 -10.81 1.81 39.70
CA CYS A 82 -10.02 1.90 40.94
C CYS A 82 -10.59 2.88 41.98
N LEU A 83 -11.02 4.09 41.58
CA LEU A 83 -11.31 5.18 42.52
C LEU A 83 -12.80 5.30 42.87
N CYS A 84 -13.70 4.82 42.03
CA CYS A 84 -15.13 4.83 42.32
C CYS A 84 -15.48 3.79 43.40
N ARG A 85 -15.28 4.17 44.66
CA ARG A 85 -15.95 3.55 45.81
C ARG A 85 -17.45 3.61 45.53
N PRO A 86 -18.19 2.49 45.68
CA PRO A 86 -19.62 2.50 45.49
C PRO A 86 -20.20 3.50 46.48
N ARG A 87 -20.69 4.65 45.99
CA ARG A 87 -21.61 5.47 46.78
C ARG A 87 -22.75 4.53 47.14
N ALA A 88 -22.92 4.27 48.44
CA ALA A 88 -23.99 3.45 48.98
C ALA A 88 -25.33 4.10 48.59
N ARG A 89 -25.79 3.83 47.37
CA ARG A 89 -27.14 4.19 46.95
C ARG A 89 -28.08 3.32 47.78
N ARG A 90 -29.18 3.93 48.23
CA ARG A 90 -30.28 3.31 48.98
C ARG A 90 -30.59 1.91 48.46
N ALA A 91 -30.90 1.00 49.39
CA ALA A 91 -31.18 -0.42 49.19
C ALA A 91 -31.79 -0.71 47.80
N VAL A 92 -31.09 -1.55 47.02
CA VAL A 92 -31.49 -1.86 45.65
C VAL A 92 -32.50 -3.01 45.70
N PHE A 93 -33.79 -2.68 45.80
CA PHE A 93 -34.86 -3.68 45.85
C PHE A 93 -34.98 -4.51 44.56
N ASN A 94 -34.57 -3.97 43.41
CA ASN A 94 -34.72 -4.64 42.11
C ASN A 94 -33.47 -5.44 41.70
N LYS A 95 -33.67 -6.67 41.23
CA LYS A 95 -32.58 -7.52 40.70
C LYS A 95 -31.89 -6.82 39.51
N PRO A 96 -30.55 -6.66 39.52
CA PRO A 96 -29.85 -6.01 38.42
C PRO A 96 -29.98 -6.81 37.12
N THR A 97 -30.15 -6.11 36.00
CA THR A 97 -30.32 -6.70 34.66
C THR A 97 -28.99 -6.80 33.92
N TRP A 98 -28.65 -7.99 33.40
CA TRP A 98 -27.43 -8.23 32.62
C TRP A 98 -27.59 -7.90 31.12
N LYS A 99 -28.84 -7.65 30.68
CA LYS A 99 -29.22 -7.53 29.26
C LYS A 99 -28.42 -6.46 28.51
N CYS A 100 -28.20 -5.28 29.09
CA CYS A 100 -27.48 -4.19 28.40
C CYS A 100 -26.00 -4.53 28.14
N SER A 101 -25.31 -5.15 29.11
CA SER A 101 -23.91 -5.54 28.93
C SER A 101 -23.77 -6.64 27.89
N ALA A 102 -24.69 -7.60 27.86
CA ALA A 102 -24.69 -8.64 26.84
C ALA A 102 -25.02 -8.11 25.45
N PHE A 103 -25.97 -7.18 25.35
CA PHE A 103 -26.32 -6.53 24.09
C PHE A 103 -25.12 -5.76 23.50
N ILE A 104 -24.44 -4.94 24.31
CA ILE A 104 -23.25 -4.21 23.85
C ILE A 104 -22.13 -5.18 23.48
N GLY A 105 -21.88 -6.23 24.28
CA GLY A 105 -20.89 -7.25 23.94
C GLY A 105 -21.20 -7.94 22.60
N LEU A 106 -22.48 -8.25 22.32
CA LEU A 106 -22.90 -8.83 21.04
C LEU A 106 -22.70 -7.86 19.88
N VAL A 107 -23.09 -6.59 20.03
CA VAL A 107 -22.89 -5.56 19.00
C VAL A 107 -21.40 -5.37 18.71
N THR A 108 -20.56 -5.34 19.74
CA THR A 108 -19.09 -5.27 19.58
C THR A 108 -18.56 -6.44 18.76
N LEU A 109 -19.00 -7.68 19.04
CA LEU A 109 -18.59 -8.86 18.28
C LEU A 109 -19.05 -8.80 16.82
N VAL A 110 -20.27 -8.34 16.57
CA VAL A 110 -20.78 -8.16 15.20
C VAL A 110 -19.94 -7.15 14.43
N LEU A 111 -19.62 -6.00 15.04
CA LEU A 111 -18.78 -4.97 14.40
C LEU A 111 -17.36 -5.45 14.13
N ILE A 112 -16.79 -6.25 15.04
CA ILE A 112 -15.50 -6.90 14.84
C ILE A 112 -15.53 -7.83 13.62
N VAL A 113 -16.56 -8.67 13.52
CA VAL A 113 -16.72 -9.60 12.39
C VAL A 113 -16.90 -8.83 11.08
N LEU A 114 -17.76 -7.81 11.05
CA LEU A 114 -17.98 -6.97 9.87
C LEU A 114 -16.71 -6.24 9.45
N GLY A 115 -16.01 -5.60 10.39
CA GLY A 115 -14.74 -4.92 10.13
C GLY A 115 -13.67 -5.87 9.60
N THR A 116 -13.59 -7.08 10.15
CA THR A 116 -12.65 -8.11 9.67
C THR A 116 -12.98 -8.56 8.24
N ILE A 117 -14.26 -8.77 7.93
CA ILE A 117 -14.70 -9.16 6.57
C ILE A 117 -14.41 -8.04 5.56
N ILE A 118 -14.71 -6.79 5.92
CA ILE A 118 -14.43 -5.62 5.06
C ILE A 118 -12.93 -5.51 4.82
N TYR A 119 -12.12 -5.54 5.88
CA TYR A 119 -10.66 -5.48 5.77
C TYR A 119 -10.09 -6.65 4.96
N TRP A 120 -10.59 -7.87 5.14
CA TRP A 120 -10.14 -9.01 4.33
C TRP A 120 -10.46 -8.77 2.84
N ARG A 121 -11.68 -8.34 2.53
CA ARG A 121 -12.12 -8.09 1.15
C ARG A 121 -11.33 -6.98 0.47
N THR A 122 -11.01 -5.89 1.18
CA THR A 122 -10.33 -4.74 0.60
C THR A 122 -8.82 -4.83 0.76
N GLY A 123 -8.31 -5.21 1.93
CA GLY A 123 -6.88 -5.19 2.22
C GLY A 123 -6.12 -6.39 1.66
N SER A 124 -6.54 -7.63 1.96
CA SER A 124 -5.74 -8.80 1.57
C SER A 124 -5.78 -9.07 0.07
N VAL A 125 -6.95 -8.88 -0.56
CA VAL A 125 -7.12 -9.08 -2.01
C VAL A 125 -6.31 -8.06 -2.80
N THR A 126 -6.37 -6.78 -2.42
CA THR A 126 -5.57 -5.71 -3.03
C THR A 126 -4.09 -5.95 -2.85
N TRP A 127 -3.67 -6.42 -1.68
CA TRP A 127 -2.27 -6.76 -1.44
C TRP A 127 -1.77 -7.89 -2.35
N GLU A 128 -2.56 -8.96 -2.50
CA GLU A 128 -2.22 -10.08 -3.38
C GLU A 128 -2.18 -9.67 -4.85
N ARG A 129 -3.10 -8.80 -5.28
CA ARG A 129 -3.09 -8.23 -6.64
C ARG A 129 -1.85 -7.37 -6.86
N ALA A 130 -1.59 -6.41 -5.99
CA ALA A 130 -0.41 -5.55 -6.09
C ALA A 130 0.89 -6.35 -6.14
N ARG A 131 1.00 -7.41 -5.31
CA ARG A 131 2.14 -8.33 -5.35
C ARG A 131 2.24 -9.06 -6.69
N SER A 132 1.13 -9.59 -7.20
CA SER A 132 1.11 -10.29 -8.50
C SER A 132 1.51 -9.36 -9.66
N GLU A 133 1.09 -8.09 -9.63
CA GLU A 133 1.47 -7.13 -10.67
C GLU A 133 2.94 -6.70 -10.54
N LEU A 134 3.46 -6.57 -9.31
CA LEU A 134 4.90 -6.37 -9.10
C LEU A 134 5.72 -7.57 -9.56
N ASP A 135 5.26 -8.80 -9.34
CA ASP A 135 5.93 -10.03 -9.83
C ASP A 135 5.97 -10.06 -11.37
N ARG A 136 4.90 -9.63 -12.04
CA ARG A 136 4.88 -9.48 -13.50
C ARG A 136 5.81 -8.37 -13.97
N ALA A 137 5.80 -7.21 -13.32
CA ALA A 137 6.72 -6.12 -13.64
C ALA A 137 8.19 -6.54 -13.47
N LEU A 138 8.51 -7.34 -12.43
CA LEU A 138 9.83 -7.91 -12.24
C LEU A 138 10.20 -8.90 -13.35
N LEU A 139 9.27 -9.75 -13.76
CA LEU A 139 9.46 -10.70 -14.84
C LEU A 139 9.72 -9.98 -16.17
N ASP A 140 8.91 -8.97 -16.50
CA ASP A 140 9.01 -8.19 -17.73
C ASP A 140 10.33 -7.40 -17.78
N THR A 141 10.72 -6.75 -16.68
CA THR A 141 11.98 -6.01 -16.62
C THR A 141 13.20 -6.93 -16.67
N THR A 142 13.13 -8.10 -16.03
CA THR A 142 14.19 -9.12 -16.14
C THR A 142 14.28 -9.64 -17.58
N THR A 143 13.13 -9.89 -18.23
CA THR A 143 13.08 -10.34 -19.63
C THR A 143 13.63 -9.26 -20.57
N ALA A 144 13.27 -7.98 -20.37
CA ALA A 144 13.78 -6.87 -21.15
C ALA A 144 15.31 -6.71 -21.02
N ARG A 145 15.85 -6.90 -19.80
CA ARG A 145 17.29 -6.90 -19.54
C ARG A 145 17.97 -8.08 -20.23
N ASP A 146 17.43 -9.28 -20.12
CA ASP A 146 17.97 -10.48 -20.76
C ASP A 146 17.95 -10.35 -22.30
N LYS A 147 16.95 -9.65 -22.85
CA LYS A 147 16.90 -9.26 -24.27
C LYS A 147 17.98 -8.24 -24.63
N GLY A 148 18.26 -7.28 -23.76
CA GLY A 148 19.43 -6.40 -23.88
C GLY A 148 20.75 -7.16 -23.96
N GLU A 149 20.92 -8.20 -23.15
CA GLU A 149 22.12 -9.05 -23.20
C GLU A 149 22.22 -9.86 -24.50
N MET A 150 21.08 -10.37 -25.01
CA MET A 150 21.01 -11.03 -26.31
C MET A 150 21.36 -10.08 -27.45
N LEU A 151 20.85 -8.83 -27.41
CA LEU A 151 21.17 -7.79 -28.39
C LEU A 151 22.68 -7.50 -28.42
N ARG A 152 23.29 -7.32 -27.24
CA ARG A 152 24.72 -7.06 -27.09
C ARG A 152 25.55 -8.23 -27.58
N SER A 153 25.19 -9.44 -27.18
CA SER A 153 25.87 -10.67 -27.59
C SER A 153 25.81 -10.81 -29.11
N ALA A 154 24.63 -10.66 -29.73
CA ALA A 154 24.48 -10.72 -31.18
C ALA A 154 25.37 -9.68 -31.88
N GLY A 155 25.41 -8.43 -31.39
CA GLY A 155 26.32 -7.39 -31.89
C GLY A 155 27.79 -7.78 -31.81
N ALA A 156 28.21 -8.33 -30.68
CA ALA A 156 29.58 -8.76 -30.46
C ALA A 156 29.98 -9.94 -31.37
N TRP A 157 29.09 -10.92 -31.55
CA TRP A 157 29.29 -12.03 -32.49
C TRP A 157 29.40 -11.53 -33.92
N MET A 158 28.53 -10.60 -34.34
CA MET A 158 28.60 -9.98 -35.67
C MET A 158 29.93 -9.25 -35.89
N LEU A 159 30.41 -8.50 -34.90
CA LEU A 159 31.67 -7.76 -35.00
C LEU A 159 32.87 -8.73 -35.03
N GLN A 160 32.86 -9.76 -34.17
CA GLN A 160 33.89 -10.80 -34.16
C GLN A 160 33.96 -11.56 -35.49
N ASP A 161 32.81 -11.92 -36.09
CA ASP A 161 32.75 -12.57 -37.40
C ASP A 161 33.38 -11.71 -38.53
N LEU A 162 33.38 -10.38 -38.38
CA LEU A 162 34.04 -9.46 -39.30
C LEU A 162 35.53 -9.25 -38.99
N ASP A 163 35.93 -9.37 -37.73
CA ASP A 163 37.33 -9.31 -37.29
C ASP A 163 38.11 -10.59 -37.65
N ASP A 164 37.42 -11.74 -37.65
CA ASP A 164 37.99 -13.05 -38.00
C ASP A 164 38.25 -13.21 -39.51
N ILE A 165 37.82 -12.25 -40.35
CA ILE A 165 38.16 -12.23 -41.78
C ILE A 165 39.68 -12.08 -41.93
N PRO A 166 40.38 -12.95 -42.69
CA PRO A 166 41.84 -12.85 -42.85
C PRO A 166 42.30 -11.50 -43.42
N GLU A 167 43.40 -10.95 -42.89
CA GLU A 167 43.97 -9.65 -43.27
C GLU A 167 44.11 -9.44 -44.80
N PRO A 168 44.60 -10.42 -45.61
CA PRO A 168 44.69 -10.25 -47.06
C PRO A 168 43.33 -10.04 -47.75
N CYS A 169 42.25 -10.48 -47.11
CA CYS A 169 40.91 -10.22 -47.60
C CYS A 169 40.37 -8.87 -47.12
N GLN A 170 40.67 -8.51 -45.86
CA GLN A 170 40.27 -7.21 -45.31
C GLN A 170 40.78 -6.05 -46.20
N GLU A 171 42.02 -6.13 -46.71
CA GLU A 171 42.56 -5.12 -47.62
C GLU A 171 41.75 -4.95 -48.91
N LYS A 172 41.24 -6.05 -49.47
CA LYS A 172 40.43 -6.02 -50.71
C LYS A 172 39.01 -5.52 -50.49
N ALA A 173 38.46 -5.75 -49.31
CA ALA A 173 37.10 -5.36 -48.93
C ALA A 173 37.06 -4.18 -47.95
N GLN A 174 38.16 -3.41 -47.84
CA GLN A 174 38.38 -2.48 -46.72
C GLN A 174 37.25 -1.47 -46.52
N GLY A 175 36.79 -0.82 -47.60
CA GLY A 175 35.73 0.21 -47.51
C GLY A 175 34.41 -0.34 -46.97
N PRO A 176 33.80 -1.35 -47.62
CA PRO A 176 32.58 -1.97 -47.12
C PRO A 176 32.72 -2.60 -45.73
N LEU A 177 33.84 -3.26 -45.46
CA LEU A 177 34.07 -3.92 -44.17
C LEU A 177 34.17 -2.89 -43.03
N GLN A 178 34.90 -1.79 -43.25
CA GLN A 178 35.01 -0.73 -42.25
C GLN A 178 33.65 -0.09 -41.97
N THR A 179 32.87 0.19 -43.01
CA THR A 179 31.51 0.75 -42.87
C THR A 179 30.64 -0.14 -41.98
N LEU A 180 30.67 -1.45 -42.22
CA LEU A 180 29.88 -2.42 -41.45
C LEU A 180 30.35 -2.52 -39.99
N LYS A 181 31.68 -2.48 -39.74
CA LYS A 181 32.25 -2.45 -38.39
C LYS A 181 31.87 -1.18 -37.63
N ASP A 182 31.88 -0.03 -38.30
CA ASP A 182 31.49 1.26 -37.70
C ASP A 182 30.00 1.26 -37.32
N GLU A 183 29.11 0.76 -38.20
CA GLU A 183 27.68 0.62 -37.91
C GLU A 183 27.40 -0.35 -36.75
N LEU A 184 28.10 -1.49 -36.70
CA LEU A 184 27.97 -2.45 -35.60
C LEU A 184 28.50 -1.90 -34.27
N SER A 185 29.55 -1.07 -34.32
CA SER A 185 30.09 -0.40 -33.14
C SER A 185 29.10 0.64 -32.60
N LEU A 186 28.41 1.38 -33.49
CA LEU A 186 27.34 2.30 -33.12
C LEU A 186 26.17 1.55 -32.46
N TYR A 187 25.72 0.46 -33.09
CA TYR A 187 24.67 -0.41 -32.56
C TYR A 187 25.01 -0.93 -31.16
N LEU A 188 26.24 -1.39 -30.93
CA LEU A 188 26.69 -1.85 -29.61
C LEU A 188 26.66 -0.74 -28.57
N GLY A 189 26.99 0.50 -28.95
CA GLY A 189 26.88 1.67 -28.07
C GLY A 189 25.44 1.95 -27.63
N GLU A 190 24.48 1.92 -28.56
CA GLU A 190 23.04 2.12 -28.29
C GLU A 190 22.50 1.01 -27.37
N VAL A 191 22.88 -0.25 -27.62
CA VAL A 191 22.50 -1.39 -26.78
C VAL A 191 23.11 -1.31 -25.38
N ASP A 192 24.36 -0.83 -25.25
CA ASP A 192 25.01 -0.66 -23.96
C ASP A 192 24.35 0.42 -23.12
N HIS A 193 23.89 1.51 -23.73
CA HIS A 193 23.08 2.53 -23.06
C HIS A 193 21.74 1.96 -22.57
N TYR A 194 21.01 1.27 -23.46
CA TYR A 194 19.77 0.57 -23.10
C TYR A 194 19.97 -0.41 -21.92
N ARG A 195 21.04 -1.21 -21.93
CA ARG A 195 21.32 -2.18 -20.87
C ARG A 195 21.67 -1.49 -19.55
N SER A 196 22.52 -0.47 -19.59
CA SER A 196 22.93 0.30 -18.41
C SER A 196 21.74 0.87 -17.65
N ASP A 197 20.76 1.41 -18.36
CA ASP A 197 19.56 1.98 -17.74
C ASP A 197 18.63 0.89 -17.16
N LEU A 198 18.56 -0.28 -17.80
CA LEU A 198 17.77 -1.41 -17.31
C LEU A 198 18.40 -2.17 -16.14
N ASP A 199 19.72 -2.20 -16.02
CA ASP A 199 20.44 -3.08 -15.07
C ASP A 199 20.00 -2.84 -13.61
N SER A 200 19.62 -1.61 -13.25
CA SER A 200 19.18 -1.27 -11.90
C SER A 200 17.69 -1.52 -11.62
N LEU A 201 16.85 -1.67 -12.65
CA LEU A 201 15.39 -1.72 -12.46
C LEU A 201 14.91 -2.99 -11.75
N PRO A 202 15.36 -4.22 -12.10
CA PRO A 202 14.93 -5.42 -11.40
C PRO A 202 15.23 -5.39 -9.90
N ASP A 203 16.40 -4.86 -9.50
CA ASP A 203 16.78 -4.78 -8.09
C ASP A 203 15.96 -3.74 -7.33
N ARG A 204 15.60 -2.62 -7.98
CA ARG A 204 14.68 -1.63 -7.41
C ARG A 204 13.27 -2.23 -7.22
N ILE A 205 12.77 -2.97 -8.20
CA ILE A 205 11.47 -3.64 -8.08
C ILE A 205 11.50 -4.70 -6.97
N ARG A 206 12.57 -5.51 -6.88
CA ARG A 206 12.77 -6.47 -5.77
C ARG A 206 12.81 -5.76 -4.41
N SER A 207 13.49 -4.63 -4.30
CA SER A 207 13.52 -3.85 -3.07
C SER A 207 12.12 -3.39 -2.65
N VAL A 208 11.30 -2.93 -3.60
CA VAL A 208 9.89 -2.59 -3.35
C VAL A 208 9.09 -3.84 -2.94
N GLN A 209 9.30 -4.99 -3.58
CA GLN A 209 8.67 -6.25 -3.20
C GLN A 209 9.04 -6.70 -1.78
N ASP A 210 10.30 -6.61 -1.40
CA ASP A 210 10.78 -7.00 -0.07
C ASP A 210 10.22 -6.06 1.02
N LEU A 211 10.22 -4.75 0.74
CA LEU A 211 9.59 -3.76 1.61
C LEU A 211 8.09 -4.06 1.75
N SER A 212 7.43 -4.40 0.64
CA SER A 212 6.03 -4.78 0.65
C SER A 212 5.80 -5.97 1.59
N GLY A 213 6.61 -7.03 1.48
CA GLY A 213 6.48 -8.23 2.32
C GLY A 213 6.56 -7.89 3.81
N THR A 214 7.47 -6.99 4.18
CA THR A 214 7.63 -6.48 5.54
C THR A 214 6.42 -5.67 6.00
N ILE A 215 5.92 -4.74 5.17
CA ILE A 215 4.73 -3.93 5.47
C ILE A 215 3.50 -4.81 5.66
N SER A 216 3.30 -5.83 4.81
CA SER A 216 2.18 -6.77 4.95
C SER A 216 2.27 -7.55 6.25
N LEU A 217 3.45 -8.02 6.64
CA LEU A 217 3.63 -8.72 7.92
C LEU A 217 3.28 -7.81 9.10
N ILE A 218 3.83 -6.59 9.12
CA ILE A 218 3.56 -5.60 10.18
C ILE A 218 2.07 -5.28 10.24
N THR A 219 1.42 -5.07 9.10
CA THR A 219 0.00 -4.76 9.02
C THR A 219 -0.87 -5.92 9.54
N ARG A 220 -0.55 -7.17 9.15
CA ARG A 220 -1.25 -8.36 9.63
C ARG A 220 -1.12 -8.53 11.14
N VAL A 221 0.09 -8.39 11.68
CA VAL A 221 0.33 -8.49 13.13
C VAL A 221 -0.36 -7.35 13.86
N GLY A 222 -0.21 -6.12 13.37
CA GLY A 222 -0.83 -4.91 13.91
C GLY A 222 -2.35 -4.99 13.93
N LEU A 223 -2.98 -5.75 13.03
CA LEU A 223 -4.43 -5.97 13.02
C LEU A 223 -4.87 -7.15 13.88
N LEU A 224 -4.19 -8.29 13.78
CA LEU A 224 -4.59 -9.52 14.47
C LEU A 224 -4.41 -9.44 15.98
N VAL A 225 -3.33 -8.81 16.46
CA VAL A 225 -3.04 -8.75 17.91
C VAL A 225 -4.12 -7.95 18.66
N PRO A 226 -4.48 -6.70 18.28
CA PRO A 226 -5.55 -5.98 18.94
C PRO A 226 -6.90 -6.71 18.83
N LEU A 227 -7.19 -7.31 17.68
CA LEU A 227 -8.42 -8.09 17.46
C LEU A 227 -8.55 -9.23 18.48
N LEU A 228 -7.50 -10.05 18.62
CA LEU A 228 -7.46 -11.16 19.58
C LEU A 228 -7.61 -10.65 21.01
N LEU A 229 -6.96 -9.54 21.37
CA LEU A 229 -7.10 -8.94 22.70
C LEU A 229 -8.52 -8.44 22.97
N VAL A 230 -9.21 -7.83 22.00
CA VAL A 230 -10.61 -7.43 22.14
C VAL A 230 -11.52 -8.66 22.29
N LEU A 231 -11.26 -9.73 21.53
CA LEU A 231 -12.00 -10.98 21.67
C LEU A 231 -11.81 -11.59 23.06
N ILE A 232 -10.57 -11.66 23.55
CA ILE A 232 -10.26 -12.12 24.92
C ILE A 232 -10.97 -11.23 25.95
N CYS A 233 -10.94 -9.91 25.77
CA CYS A 233 -11.66 -8.95 26.60
C CYS A 233 -13.16 -9.25 26.63
N CYS A 234 -13.81 -9.41 25.48
CA CYS A 234 -15.24 -9.70 25.37
C CYS A 234 -15.59 -11.04 26.03
N MET A 235 -14.81 -12.08 25.76
CA MET A 235 -14.99 -13.41 26.34
C MET A 235 -14.80 -13.39 27.86
N SER A 236 -13.84 -12.62 28.37
CA SER A 236 -13.62 -12.45 29.80
C SER A 236 -14.83 -11.82 30.49
N VAL A 237 -15.46 -10.81 29.87
CA VAL A 237 -16.69 -10.17 30.38
C VAL A 237 -17.86 -11.16 30.35
N ILE A 238 -18.04 -11.91 29.26
CA ILE A 238 -19.12 -12.89 29.17
C ILE A 238 -18.94 -13.99 30.24
N LEU A 239 -17.74 -14.55 30.36
CA LEU A 239 -17.42 -15.56 31.37
C LEU A 239 -17.65 -15.04 32.78
N ALA A 240 -17.22 -13.81 33.05
CA ALA A 240 -17.50 -13.09 34.28
C ALA A 240 -19.00 -13.02 34.62
N LEU A 241 -19.83 -12.62 33.65
CA LEU A 241 -21.28 -12.52 33.81
C LEU A 241 -21.94 -13.88 34.05
N VAL A 242 -21.44 -14.95 33.40
CA VAL A 242 -21.91 -16.32 33.60
C VAL A 242 -21.49 -16.85 34.97
N CYS A 243 -20.22 -16.69 35.36
CA CYS A 243 -19.69 -17.12 36.66
C CYS A 243 -20.33 -16.37 37.83
N ALA A 244 -20.70 -15.11 37.65
CA ALA A 244 -21.47 -14.35 38.64
C ALA A 244 -22.85 -14.96 38.93
N LYS A 245 -23.39 -15.84 38.06
CA LYS A 245 -24.58 -16.63 38.36
C LYS A 245 -24.31 -17.77 39.35
N ARG A 246 -23.08 -18.26 39.46
CA ARG A 246 -22.72 -19.50 40.19
C ARG A 246 -22.03 -19.28 41.54
N GLY A 247 -21.53 -18.09 41.91
CA GLY A 247 -20.96 -17.90 43.24
C GLY A 247 -20.11 -16.64 43.51
N ARG A 248 -19.49 -16.62 44.70
CA ARG A 248 -18.86 -15.45 45.37
C ARG A 248 -17.50 -15.00 44.80
N CYS A 249 -16.81 -15.82 44.00
CA CYS A 249 -15.44 -15.51 43.54
C CYS A 249 -15.35 -14.60 42.29
N SER A 250 -16.45 -14.39 41.56
CA SER A 250 -16.44 -13.66 40.28
C SER A 250 -15.94 -12.21 40.39
N LEU A 251 -16.17 -11.54 41.52
CA LEU A 251 -15.81 -10.14 41.67
C LEU A 251 -14.30 -9.90 41.85
N CYS A 252 -13.60 -10.83 42.53
CA CYS A 252 -12.17 -10.70 42.78
C CYS A 252 -11.36 -10.78 41.48
N CYS A 253 -11.69 -11.76 40.63
CA CYS A 253 -11.04 -11.94 39.34
C CYS A 253 -11.22 -10.71 38.44
N ILE A 254 -12.41 -10.11 38.38
CA ILE A 254 -12.69 -9.00 37.46
C ILE A 254 -12.14 -7.67 37.96
N GLN A 255 -12.15 -7.44 39.27
CA GLN A 255 -11.58 -6.23 39.84
C GLN A 255 -10.06 -6.18 39.66
N CYS A 256 -9.37 -7.32 39.71
CA CYS A 256 -7.92 -7.39 39.52
C CYS A 256 -7.53 -7.55 38.04
N LEU A 257 -8.18 -8.46 37.31
CA LEU A 257 -7.84 -8.77 35.92
C LEU A 257 -8.35 -7.74 34.92
N GLY A 258 -9.46 -7.06 35.23
CA GLY A 258 -10.08 -6.10 34.33
C GLY A 258 -9.12 -4.96 33.96
N PRO A 259 -8.64 -4.15 34.91
CA PRO A 259 -7.68 -3.09 34.62
C PRO A 259 -6.41 -3.59 33.92
N LEU A 260 -5.93 -4.79 34.28
CA LEU A 260 -4.73 -5.40 33.68
C LEU A 260 -4.94 -5.77 32.21
N LEU A 261 -6.14 -6.19 31.82
CA LEU A 261 -6.44 -6.65 30.46
C LEU A 261 -6.97 -5.51 29.56
N PHE A 262 -7.92 -4.73 30.05
CA PHE A 262 -8.63 -3.76 29.22
C PHE A 262 -7.81 -2.50 28.93
N THR A 263 -7.08 -2.00 29.91
CA THR A 263 -6.25 -0.79 29.80
C THR A 263 -5.20 -0.92 28.68
N PRO A 264 -4.34 -1.96 28.66
CA PRO A 264 -3.39 -2.11 27.56
C PRO A 264 -4.09 -2.41 26.23
N THR A 265 -5.25 -3.08 26.24
CA THR A 265 -6.00 -3.34 25.01
C THR A 265 -6.51 -2.06 24.37
N VAL A 266 -7.14 -1.15 25.14
CA VAL A 266 -7.63 0.15 24.62
C VAL A 266 -6.47 1.00 24.11
N LEU A 267 -5.38 1.07 24.89
CA LEU A 267 -4.20 1.86 24.50
C LEU A 267 -3.53 1.30 23.24
N LEU A 268 -3.41 -0.02 23.12
CA LEU A 268 -2.85 -0.67 21.93
C LEU A 268 -3.72 -0.43 20.69
N ILE A 269 -5.04 -0.55 20.81
CA ILE A 269 -5.96 -0.23 19.70
C ILE A 269 -5.80 1.23 19.28
N ALA A 270 -5.73 2.16 20.24
CA ALA A 270 -5.53 3.57 19.94
C ALA A 270 -4.19 3.83 19.23
N ALA A 271 -3.11 3.18 19.67
CA ALA A 271 -1.80 3.29 19.04
C ALA A 271 -1.79 2.72 17.61
N VAL A 272 -2.38 1.53 17.40
CA VAL A 272 -2.50 0.93 16.06
C VAL A 272 -3.36 1.80 15.15
N ALA A 273 -4.52 2.26 15.62
CA ALA A 273 -5.40 3.13 14.85
C ALA A 273 -4.75 4.47 14.51
N ALA A 274 -3.91 5.01 15.41
CA ALA A 274 -3.12 6.22 15.16
C ALA A 274 -2.11 6.00 14.03
N VAL A 275 -1.31 4.93 14.07
CA VAL A 275 -0.36 4.60 12.98
C VAL A 275 -1.09 4.37 11.66
N GLN A 276 -2.24 3.69 11.68
CA GLN A 276 -3.05 3.48 10.48
C GLN A 276 -3.60 4.79 9.92
N LEU A 277 -4.02 5.71 10.80
CA LEU A 277 -4.46 7.04 10.41
C LEU A 277 -3.32 7.85 9.80
N GLU A 278 -2.10 7.73 10.31
CA GLU A 278 -0.92 8.40 9.75
C GLU A 278 -0.67 7.95 8.31
N VAL A 279 -0.64 6.64 8.09
CA VAL A 279 -0.51 6.06 6.74
C VAL A 279 -1.67 6.50 5.84
N ALA A 280 -2.90 6.50 6.35
CA ALA A 280 -4.07 6.93 5.59
C ALA A 280 -3.99 8.41 5.18
N VAL A 281 -3.51 9.30 6.05
CA VAL A 281 -3.33 10.73 5.77
C VAL A 281 -2.23 10.92 4.71
N VAL A 282 -1.05 10.34 4.92
CA VAL A 282 0.07 10.44 3.95
C VAL A 282 -0.34 9.91 2.58
N SER A 283 -0.91 8.70 2.53
CA SER A 283 -1.38 8.11 1.28
C SER A 283 -2.50 8.93 0.64
N SER A 284 -3.40 9.53 1.41
CA SER A 284 -4.49 10.32 0.83
C SER A 284 -4.01 11.67 0.29
N SER A 285 -3.05 12.34 0.93
CA SER A 285 -2.42 13.53 0.36
C SER A 285 -1.71 13.19 -0.96
N PHE A 286 -1.01 12.06 -1.04
CA PHE A 286 -0.44 11.56 -2.30
C PHE A 286 -1.54 11.28 -3.33
N CYS A 287 -2.61 10.61 -2.94
CA CYS A 287 -3.71 10.20 -3.81
C CYS A 287 -4.71 11.33 -4.13
N ALA A 288 -4.53 12.55 -3.65
CA ALA A 288 -5.35 13.69 -4.06
C ALA A 288 -5.18 14.00 -5.55
N ASP A 289 -3.93 14.01 -6.01
CA ASP A 289 -3.51 14.09 -7.41
C ASP A 289 -2.42 13.06 -7.69
N VAL A 290 -2.82 11.78 -7.76
CA VAL A 290 -1.90 10.63 -7.82
C VAL A 290 -0.86 10.71 -8.95
N ASP A 291 -1.24 11.24 -10.12
CA ASP A 291 -0.36 11.34 -11.27
C ASP A 291 0.72 12.42 -11.03
N SER A 292 0.31 13.63 -10.63
CA SER A 292 1.22 14.75 -10.34
C SER A 292 2.12 14.45 -9.14
N ASN A 293 1.56 13.89 -8.07
CA ASN A 293 2.29 13.60 -6.84
C ASN A 293 3.27 12.43 -6.99
N ALA A 294 2.95 11.42 -7.80
CA ALA A 294 3.91 10.37 -8.18
C ALA A 294 5.13 10.96 -8.88
N LEU A 295 4.91 11.83 -9.87
CA LEU A 295 5.99 12.50 -10.59
C LEU A 295 6.76 13.47 -9.68
N ALA A 296 6.07 14.14 -8.76
CA ALA A 296 6.71 15.02 -7.78
C ALA A 296 7.69 14.24 -6.89
N TYR A 297 7.25 13.09 -6.36
CA TYR A 297 8.07 12.20 -5.56
C TYR A 297 9.25 11.63 -6.35
N ILE A 298 9.02 11.11 -7.56
CA ILE A 298 10.08 10.53 -8.41
C ILE A 298 11.12 11.60 -8.79
N LYS A 299 10.68 12.82 -9.13
CA LYS A 299 11.56 13.95 -9.43
C LYS A 299 12.41 14.36 -8.22
N HIS A 300 11.83 14.36 -7.03
CA HIS A 300 12.54 14.67 -5.79
C HIS A 300 13.62 13.62 -5.49
N GLU A 301 13.27 12.34 -5.58
CA GLU A 301 14.17 11.23 -5.22
C GLU A 301 15.29 11.01 -6.24
N PHE A 302 14.99 11.07 -7.53
CA PHE A 302 15.93 10.71 -8.60
C PHE A 302 16.50 11.91 -9.36
N GLY A 303 15.89 13.09 -9.22
CA GLY A 303 16.23 14.27 -10.00
C GLY A 303 15.49 14.33 -11.35
N ALA A 304 15.29 15.55 -11.83
CA ALA A 304 14.51 15.86 -13.04
C ALA A 304 15.18 15.37 -14.34
N SER A 305 16.50 15.17 -14.34
CA SER A 305 17.27 14.72 -15.50
C SER A 305 17.62 13.22 -15.43
N SER A 306 16.97 12.48 -14.53
CA SER A 306 17.20 11.04 -14.44
C SER A 306 16.34 10.29 -15.45
N ALA A 307 16.90 9.22 -16.03
CA ALA A 307 16.15 8.32 -16.91
C ALA A 307 14.89 7.78 -16.21
N VAL A 308 14.95 7.53 -14.90
CA VAL A 308 13.80 7.07 -14.09
C VAL A 308 12.66 8.09 -14.12
N TYR A 309 12.95 9.38 -13.97
CA TYR A 309 11.93 10.43 -14.03
C TYR A 309 11.34 10.56 -15.43
N GLU A 310 12.16 10.62 -16.48
CA GLU A 310 11.69 10.76 -17.87
C GLU A 310 10.81 9.58 -18.30
N VAL A 311 11.25 8.35 -17.99
CA VAL A 311 10.47 7.13 -18.24
C VAL A 311 9.14 7.17 -17.46
N SER A 312 9.16 7.61 -16.20
CA SER A 312 7.94 7.71 -15.40
C SER A 312 6.98 8.78 -15.92
N GLU A 313 7.51 9.93 -16.32
CA GLU A 313 6.74 11.01 -16.96
C GLU A 313 6.08 10.52 -18.24
N TYR A 314 6.82 9.81 -19.10
CA TYR A 314 6.30 9.20 -20.32
C TYR A 314 5.11 8.28 -20.04
N TYR A 315 5.22 7.36 -19.08
CA TYR A 315 4.13 6.43 -18.79
C TYR A 315 2.94 7.08 -18.07
N ILE A 316 3.16 7.97 -17.10
CA ILE A 316 2.10 8.56 -16.27
C ILE A 316 1.36 9.68 -17.02
N THR A 317 2.10 10.59 -17.65
CA THR A 317 1.51 11.72 -18.39
C THR A 317 1.09 11.32 -19.80
N LYS A 318 1.67 10.24 -20.35
CA LYS A 318 1.54 9.86 -21.78
C LYS A 318 2.14 10.91 -22.70
N SER A 319 3.14 11.64 -22.21
CA SER A 319 3.86 12.70 -22.91
C SER A 319 5.32 12.73 -22.45
N GLY A 320 6.20 13.36 -23.23
CA GLY A 320 7.63 13.34 -22.96
C GLY A 320 8.36 12.26 -23.76
N ARG A 321 9.59 11.96 -23.35
CA ARG A 321 10.48 11.00 -24.02
C ARG A 321 10.66 9.77 -23.17
N ASN A 322 10.87 8.63 -23.81
CA ASN A 322 11.22 7.40 -23.14
C ASN A 322 12.61 6.97 -23.63
N PRO A 323 13.69 7.31 -22.90
CA PRO A 323 15.05 7.03 -23.36
C PRO A 323 15.26 5.55 -23.70
N LEU A 324 14.66 4.62 -22.94
CA LEU A 324 14.76 3.18 -23.22
C LEU A 324 14.15 2.78 -24.57
N LEU A 325 13.00 3.35 -24.93
CA LEU A 325 12.38 3.08 -26.24
C LEU A 325 13.14 3.76 -27.37
N GLU A 326 13.71 4.95 -27.13
CA GLU A 326 14.53 5.65 -28.12
C GLU A 326 15.82 4.88 -28.42
N GLU A 327 16.53 4.38 -27.41
CA GLU A 327 17.72 3.54 -27.62
C GLU A 327 17.38 2.26 -28.40
N LEU A 328 16.24 1.61 -28.11
CA LEU A 328 15.79 0.44 -28.89
C LEU A 328 15.40 0.80 -30.34
N GLN A 329 14.81 1.97 -30.56
CA GLN A 329 14.47 2.44 -31.91
C GLN A 329 15.72 2.78 -32.72
N ASN A 330 16.70 3.44 -32.09
CA ASN A 330 18.00 3.72 -32.67
C ASN A 330 18.72 2.42 -33.03
N ALA A 331 18.80 1.47 -32.09
CA ALA A 331 19.37 0.15 -32.32
C ALA A 331 18.67 -0.59 -33.47
N SER A 332 17.35 -0.50 -33.59
CA SER A 332 16.61 -1.09 -34.73
C SER A 332 16.98 -0.42 -36.05
N ALA A 333 17.07 0.91 -36.09
CA ALA A 333 17.42 1.65 -37.28
C ALA A 333 18.85 1.32 -37.73
N THR A 334 19.80 1.24 -36.79
CA THR A 334 21.19 0.85 -37.05
C THR A 334 21.25 -0.60 -37.55
N LEU A 335 20.51 -1.55 -36.96
CA LEU A 335 20.40 -2.93 -37.46
C LEU A 335 19.83 -3.01 -38.88
N GLN A 336 18.85 -2.17 -39.22
CA GLN A 336 18.32 -2.10 -40.59
C GLN A 336 19.37 -1.56 -41.57
N SER A 337 20.20 -0.60 -41.15
CA SER A 337 21.35 -0.12 -41.93
C SER A 337 22.35 -1.26 -42.16
N VAL A 338 22.78 -1.94 -41.10
CA VAL A 338 23.66 -3.12 -41.14
C VAL A 338 23.10 -4.16 -42.12
N LYS A 339 21.82 -4.50 -42.02
CA LYS A 339 21.15 -5.45 -42.94
C LYS A 339 21.20 -5.00 -44.40
N SER A 340 21.00 -3.71 -44.66
CA SER A 340 21.10 -3.14 -46.01
C SER A 340 22.54 -3.17 -46.53
N THR A 341 23.51 -2.85 -45.68
CA THR A 341 24.96 -2.90 -45.97
C THR A 341 25.38 -4.33 -46.31
N VAL A 342 24.93 -5.33 -45.54
CA VAL A 342 25.17 -6.76 -45.83
C VAL A 342 24.53 -7.19 -47.14
N ALA A 343 23.28 -6.78 -47.42
CA ALA A 343 22.62 -7.11 -48.68
C ALA A 343 23.32 -6.49 -49.89
N THR A 344 23.89 -5.28 -49.73
CA THR A 344 24.54 -4.54 -50.81
C THR A 344 25.96 -5.03 -51.06
N TYR A 345 26.75 -5.24 -50.01
CA TYR A 345 28.18 -5.54 -50.12
C TYR A 345 28.53 -7.00 -49.83
N GLY A 346 27.61 -7.79 -49.28
CA GLY A 346 27.88 -9.17 -48.86
C GLY A 346 28.42 -10.04 -50.00
N ALA A 347 27.88 -9.89 -51.22
CA ALA A 347 28.39 -10.61 -52.39
C ALA A 347 29.81 -10.18 -52.79
N ALA A 348 30.14 -8.89 -52.68
CA ALA A 348 31.48 -8.39 -52.97
C ALA A 348 32.50 -8.84 -51.91
N ILE A 349 32.10 -8.85 -50.63
CA ILE A 349 32.90 -9.39 -49.52
C ILE A 349 33.11 -10.89 -49.72
N GLN A 350 32.07 -11.65 -50.06
CA GLN A 350 32.19 -13.09 -50.36
C GLN A 350 33.11 -13.38 -51.55
N GLN A 351 33.06 -12.55 -52.59
CA GLN A 351 33.93 -12.70 -53.75
C GLN A 351 35.40 -12.39 -53.41
N ALA A 352 35.63 -11.39 -52.56
CA ALA A 352 36.96 -11.06 -52.06
C ALA A 352 37.48 -12.14 -51.08
N CYS A 353 36.58 -12.71 -50.26
CA CYS A 353 36.85 -13.67 -49.18
C CYS A 353 36.07 -14.98 -49.40
N PRO A 354 36.49 -15.89 -50.30
CA PRO A 354 35.74 -17.12 -50.58
C PRO A 354 35.54 -18.03 -49.36
N ASP A 355 36.49 -18.01 -48.43
CA ASP A 355 36.49 -18.81 -47.20
C ASP A 355 35.63 -18.19 -46.08
N TRP A 356 35.13 -16.96 -46.26
CA TRP A 356 34.23 -16.33 -45.30
C TRP A 356 32.84 -16.95 -45.46
N HIS A 357 32.46 -17.83 -44.54
CA HIS A 357 31.13 -18.46 -44.54
C HIS A 357 30.14 -17.77 -43.59
N SER A 358 30.54 -16.67 -42.95
CA SER A 358 29.74 -16.03 -41.90
C SER A 358 28.65 -15.09 -42.43
N ALA A 359 28.43 -14.97 -43.74
CA ALA A 359 27.32 -14.17 -44.28
C ALA A 359 25.94 -14.69 -43.79
N ASP A 360 25.78 -16.01 -43.70
CA ASP A 360 24.57 -16.64 -43.16
C ASP A 360 24.48 -16.44 -41.63
N ASN A 361 25.60 -16.53 -40.92
CA ASN A 361 25.67 -16.29 -39.47
C ASN A 361 25.34 -14.84 -39.11
N LEU A 362 25.84 -13.89 -39.90
CA LEU A 362 25.56 -12.47 -39.77
C LEU A 362 24.07 -12.19 -40.00
N THR A 363 23.49 -12.75 -41.05
CA THR A 363 22.06 -12.63 -41.34
C THR A 363 21.21 -13.22 -40.21
N SER A 364 21.58 -14.40 -39.69
CA SER A 364 20.92 -15.03 -38.55
C SER A 364 20.99 -14.17 -37.28
N SER A 365 22.17 -13.59 -36.99
CA SER A 365 22.39 -12.71 -35.85
C SER A 365 21.58 -11.42 -35.94
N ILE A 366 21.45 -10.83 -37.14
CA ILE A 366 20.59 -9.67 -37.39
C ILE A 366 19.12 -10.02 -37.11
N VAL A 367 18.65 -11.21 -37.51
CA VAL A 367 17.27 -11.64 -37.25
C VAL A 367 17.03 -11.80 -35.75
N ILE A 368 17.92 -12.48 -35.03
CA ILE A 368 17.84 -12.65 -33.56
C ILE A 368 17.85 -11.30 -32.85
N ALA A 369 18.68 -10.36 -33.31
CA ALA A 369 18.74 -9.02 -32.76
C ALA A 369 17.43 -8.26 -33.01
N GLN A 370 16.90 -8.26 -34.24
CA GLN A 370 15.64 -7.60 -34.55
C GLN A 370 14.47 -8.17 -33.73
N GLU A 371 14.35 -9.50 -33.62
CA GLU A 371 13.34 -10.14 -32.77
C GLU A 371 13.46 -9.72 -31.29
N SER A 372 14.69 -9.52 -30.82
CA SER A 372 14.96 -9.07 -29.45
C SER A 372 14.60 -7.60 -29.25
N VAL A 373 14.83 -6.74 -30.26
CA VAL A 373 14.38 -5.34 -30.24
C VAL A 373 12.85 -5.28 -30.22
N ASP A 374 12.18 -6.02 -31.10
CA ASP A 374 10.71 -6.03 -31.21
C ASP A 374 10.08 -6.47 -29.87
N MET A 375 10.65 -7.49 -29.23
CA MET A 375 10.21 -7.93 -27.91
C MET A 375 10.46 -6.88 -26.82
N GLY A 376 11.63 -6.25 -26.82
CA GLY A 376 11.96 -5.15 -25.90
C GLY A 376 10.98 -3.98 -26.02
N GLN A 377 10.67 -3.57 -27.25
CA GLN A 377 9.69 -2.51 -27.54
C GLN A 377 8.28 -2.89 -27.09
N SER A 378 7.88 -4.16 -27.27
CA SER A 378 6.59 -4.65 -26.77
C SER A 378 6.51 -4.63 -25.24
N LEU A 379 7.56 -5.08 -24.54
CA LEU A 379 7.63 -5.10 -23.07
C LEU A 379 7.62 -3.68 -22.48
N LEU A 380 8.32 -2.75 -23.12
CA LEU A 380 8.38 -1.33 -22.74
C LEU A 380 7.29 -0.49 -23.40
N SER A 381 6.29 -1.12 -24.02
CA SER A 381 5.19 -0.38 -24.62
C SER A 381 4.38 0.34 -23.53
N LEU A 382 3.83 1.50 -23.88
CA LEU A 382 2.97 2.29 -22.98
C LEU A 382 1.83 1.45 -22.40
N GLY A 383 1.22 0.59 -23.21
CA GLY A 383 0.11 -0.27 -22.77
C GLY A 383 0.52 -1.31 -21.72
N ASN A 384 1.74 -1.84 -21.81
CA ASN A 384 2.24 -2.84 -20.86
C ASN A 384 2.62 -2.19 -19.53
N ILE A 385 3.49 -1.17 -19.55
CA ILE A 385 4.02 -0.57 -18.30
C ILE A 385 2.98 0.30 -17.58
N TYR A 386 2.14 1.05 -18.31
CA TYR A 386 1.10 1.86 -17.68
C TYR A 386 0.08 1.01 -16.92
N HIS A 387 -0.17 -0.22 -17.36
CA HIS A 387 -1.08 -1.13 -16.67
C HIS A 387 -0.64 -1.40 -15.23
N TYR A 388 0.65 -1.63 -14.99
CA TYR A 388 1.19 -1.82 -13.64
C TYR A 388 0.97 -0.60 -12.76
N TYR A 389 1.20 0.61 -13.29
CA TYR A 389 0.94 1.86 -12.57
C TYR A 389 -0.56 2.04 -12.26
N GLU A 390 -1.43 1.79 -13.24
CA GLU A 390 -2.87 1.94 -13.08
C GLU A 390 -3.43 0.97 -12.04
N GLU A 391 -3.08 -0.32 -12.11
CA GLU A 391 -3.58 -1.32 -11.17
C GLU A 391 -2.99 -1.13 -9.78
N VAL A 392 -1.66 -1.01 -9.66
CA VAL A 392 -1.00 -0.99 -8.34
C VAL A 392 -1.18 0.35 -7.63
N VAL A 393 -0.94 1.47 -8.33
CA VAL A 393 -0.91 2.79 -7.70
C VAL A 393 -2.31 3.40 -7.67
N ARG A 394 -3.01 3.46 -8.80
CA ARG A 394 -4.31 4.16 -8.86
C ARG A 394 -5.42 3.34 -8.21
N LYS A 395 -5.61 2.08 -8.62
CA LYS A 395 -6.73 1.23 -8.14
C LYS A 395 -6.46 0.59 -6.78
N ASP A 396 -5.29 -0.03 -6.63
CA ASP A 396 -5.00 -0.80 -5.42
C ASP A 396 -4.60 0.11 -4.26
N ALA A 397 -3.59 0.98 -4.43
CA ALA A 397 -3.15 1.87 -3.36
C ALA A 397 -4.14 3.02 -3.10
N CYS A 398 -4.48 3.82 -4.12
CA CYS A 398 -5.25 5.06 -3.91
C CYS A 398 -6.76 4.89 -3.75
N GLU A 399 -7.36 3.86 -4.34
CA GLU A 399 -8.77 3.57 -4.18
C GLU A 399 -9.00 2.52 -3.09
N THR A 400 -8.56 1.29 -3.31
CA THR A 400 -9.00 0.16 -2.47
C THR A 400 -8.34 0.16 -1.08
N ALA A 401 -7.03 0.41 -0.99
CA ALA A 401 -6.31 0.39 0.27
C ALA A 401 -6.74 1.56 1.19
N VAL A 402 -6.86 2.78 0.65
CA VAL A 402 -7.34 3.94 1.42
C VAL A 402 -8.77 3.73 1.93
N ILE A 403 -9.68 3.20 1.09
CA ILE A 403 -11.04 2.84 1.54
C ILE A 403 -10.99 1.81 2.68
N GLY A 404 -10.15 0.77 2.52
CA GLY A 404 -9.96 -0.27 3.53
C GLY A 404 -9.45 0.28 4.86
N LEU A 405 -8.45 1.16 4.82
CA LEU A 405 -7.91 1.85 6.00
C LEU A 405 -8.99 2.69 6.69
N GLY A 406 -9.79 3.44 5.93
CA GLY A 406 -10.82 4.29 6.51
C GLY A 406 -11.89 3.52 7.30
N TRP A 407 -12.37 2.41 6.73
CA TRP A 407 -13.28 1.53 7.46
C TRP A 407 -12.61 0.89 8.68
N LEU A 408 -11.37 0.42 8.53
CA LEU A 408 -10.64 -0.23 9.60
C LEU A 408 -10.44 0.71 10.81
N ILE A 409 -9.93 1.92 10.58
CA ILE A 409 -9.72 2.94 11.61
C ILE A 409 -11.06 3.26 12.30
N SER A 410 -12.14 3.42 11.52
CA SER A 410 -13.47 3.72 12.05
C SER A 410 -13.99 2.61 12.97
N PHE A 411 -13.88 1.34 12.56
CA PHE A 411 -14.29 0.21 13.39
C PHE A 411 -13.42 0.07 14.64
N GLN A 412 -12.10 0.24 14.52
CA GLN A 412 -11.19 0.17 15.65
C GLN A 412 -11.45 1.28 16.67
N ALA A 413 -11.67 2.52 16.22
CA ALA A 413 -11.99 3.64 17.10
C ALA A 413 -13.33 3.42 17.81
N VAL A 414 -14.38 3.01 17.08
CA VAL A 414 -15.70 2.77 17.68
C VAL A 414 -15.67 1.59 18.66
N VAL A 415 -15.05 0.46 18.29
CA VAL A 415 -14.97 -0.72 19.16
C VAL A 415 -14.07 -0.46 20.37
N GLY A 416 -12.86 0.04 20.13
CA GLY A 416 -11.82 0.21 21.15
C GLY A 416 -12.05 1.39 22.09
N LEU A 417 -12.48 2.54 21.56
CA LEU A 417 -12.60 3.78 22.34
C LEU A 417 -14.00 4.03 22.88
N VAL A 418 -15.04 3.41 22.30
CA VAL A 418 -16.43 3.61 22.74
C VAL A 418 -17.00 2.34 23.36
N PHE A 419 -17.13 1.25 22.59
CA PHE A 419 -17.85 0.08 23.06
C PHE A 419 -17.11 -0.69 24.15
N LEU A 420 -15.80 -0.85 24.05
CA LEU A 420 -15.03 -1.59 25.05
C LEU A 420 -15.05 -0.90 26.43
N PRO A 421 -14.75 0.41 26.57
CA PRO A 421 -14.95 1.16 27.82
C PRO A 421 -16.38 1.08 28.35
N TRP A 422 -17.37 1.18 27.47
CA TRP A 422 -18.77 1.10 27.87
C TRP A 422 -19.15 -0.29 28.39
N LEU A 423 -18.69 -1.35 27.71
CA LEU A 423 -18.89 -2.73 28.14
C LEU A 423 -18.31 -2.97 29.54
N ILE A 424 -17.08 -2.50 29.79
CA ILE A 424 -16.39 -2.66 31.08
C ILE A 424 -17.15 -1.93 32.19
N THR A 425 -17.51 -0.67 31.96
CA THR A 425 -18.21 0.14 32.98
C THR A 425 -19.58 -0.45 33.32
N LEU A 426 -20.34 -0.95 32.34
CA LEU A 426 -21.61 -1.63 32.58
C LEU A 426 -21.44 -2.98 33.27
N ALA A 427 -20.47 -3.79 32.85
CA ALA A 427 -20.17 -5.06 33.49
C ALA A 427 -19.81 -4.86 34.97
N LEU A 428 -18.93 -3.90 35.27
CA LEU A 428 -18.56 -3.55 36.64
C LEU A 428 -19.75 -3.06 37.47
N ARG A 429 -20.59 -2.19 36.92
CA ARG A 429 -21.82 -1.72 37.59
C ARG A 429 -22.76 -2.89 37.91
N TYR A 430 -22.98 -3.78 36.94
CA TYR A 430 -23.81 -4.96 37.11
C TYR A 430 -23.27 -5.89 38.20
N LEU A 431 -21.97 -6.21 38.17
CA LEU A 431 -21.34 -7.11 39.13
C LEU A 431 -21.32 -6.53 40.55
N LYS A 432 -21.03 -5.23 40.68
CA LYS A 432 -21.10 -4.52 41.97
C LYS A 432 -22.53 -4.54 42.52
N ALA A 433 -23.53 -4.17 41.71
CA ALA A 433 -24.94 -4.18 42.13
C ALA A 433 -25.41 -5.59 42.52
N ARG A 434 -25.00 -6.60 41.76
CA ARG A 434 -25.33 -8.00 42.04
C ARG A 434 -24.70 -8.50 43.34
N ARG A 435 -23.47 -8.09 43.64
CA ARG A 435 -22.82 -8.41 44.93
C ARG A 435 -23.62 -7.84 46.09
N ILE A 436 -23.97 -6.54 46.02
CA ILE A 436 -24.75 -5.87 47.07
C ILE A 436 -26.10 -6.57 47.26
N TRP A 437 -26.82 -6.84 46.18
CA TRP A 437 -28.09 -7.57 46.23
C TRP A 437 -27.98 -8.95 46.89
N HIS A 438 -26.90 -9.70 46.60
CA HIS A 438 -26.66 -10.99 47.25
C HIS A 438 -26.36 -10.86 48.76
N VAL A 439 -25.58 -9.85 49.16
CA VAL A 439 -25.28 -9.58 50.58
C VAL A 439 -26.55 -9.16 51.32
N GLU A 440 -27.36 -8.28 50.75
CA GLU A 440 -28.66 -7.86 51.33
C GLU A 440 -29.64 -9.03 51.43
N GLN A 441 -29.71 -9.91 50.43
CA GLN A 441 -30.51 -11.14 50.49
C GLN A 441 -30.04 -12.09 51.58
N GLN A 442 -28.73 -12.24 51.79
CA GLN A 442 -28.18 -13.07 52.88
C GLN A 442 -28.51 -12.47 54.24
N GLN A 443 -28.26 -11.17 54.45
CA GLN A 443 -28.60 -10.49 55.70
C GLN A 443 -30.11 -10.49 55.97
N GLY A 444 -30.95 -10.31 54.95
CA GLY A 444 -32.40 -10.38 55.07
C GLY A 444 -32.88 -11.77 55.51
N ARG A 445 -32.29 -12.84 54.93
CA ARG A 445 -32.55 -14.21 55.36
C ARG A 445 -32.09 -14.46 56.79
N GLU A 446 -30.91 -13.99 57.17
CA GLU A 446 -30.40 -14.11 58.54
C GLU A 446 -31.31 -13.37 59.54
N ARG A 447 -31.77 -12.16 59.21
CA ARG A 447 -32.72 -11.40 60.06
C ARG A 447 -34.07 -12.12 60.20
N LEU A 448 -34.60 -12.70 59.13
CA LEU A 448 -35.83 -13.51 59.17
C LEU A 448 -35.65 -14.76 60.06
N VAL A 449 -34.52 -15.46 59.93
CA VAL A 449 -34.21 -16.64 60.75
C VAL A 449 -34.06 -16.26 62.23
N VAL A 450 -33.39 -15.14 62.54
CA VAL A 450 -33.26 -14.61 63.90
C VAL A 450 -34.63 -14.18 64.46
N GLY A 451 -35.45 -13.51 63.64
CA GLY A 451 -36.80 -13.09 64.01
C GLY A 451 -37.70 -14.29 64.35
N ILE A 452 -37.77 -15.29 63.47
CA ILE A 452 -38.52 -16.53 63.70
C ILE A 452 -38.03 -17.27 64.96
N ARG A 453 -36.71 -17.31 65.19
CA ARG A 453 -36.13 -17.93 66.39
C ARG A 453 -36.47 -17.14 67.67
N ALA A 454 -36.54 -15.81 67.59
CA ALA A 454 -36.94 -14.97 68.71
C ALA A 454 -38.43 -15.13 69.03
N GLU A 455 -39.28 -15.18 68.01
CA GLU A 455 -40.72 -15.42 68.14
C GLU A 455 -41.02 -16.79 68.75
N MET A 456 -40.36 -17.87 68.28
CA MET A 456 -40.48 -19.21 68.86
C MET A 456 -40.04 -19.29 70.34
N ARG A 457 -39.11 -18.44 70.79
CA ARG A 457 -38.74 -18.35 72.22
C ARG A 457 -39.73 -17.53 73.04
N GLY A 458 -40.40 -16.55 72.43
CA GLY A 458 -41.38 -15.68 73.08
C GLY A 458 -42.73 -16.36 73.29
N THR A 459 -43.17 -17.23 72.39
CA THR A 459 -44.43 -17.98 72.50
C THR A 459 -44.29 -19.25 73.34
N GLY A 460 -43.55 -19.18 74.45
CA GLY A 460 -43.51 -20.25 75.44
C GLY A 460 -44.91 -20.58 75.93
N VAL A 461 -45.57 -21.52 75.25
CA VAL A 461 -46.57 -22.39 75.86
C VAL A 461 -45.77 -23.26 76.82
N VAL A 462 -45.75 -22.82 78.08
CA VAL A 462 -45.50 -23.67 79.24
C VAL A 462 -46.68 -24.61 79.40
#